data_AF-A0AAI8X7A5-F1
#
_entry.id   AF-A0AAI8X7A5-F1
#
_cell.length_a   1.000
_cell.length_b   1.000
_cell.length_c   1.000
_cell.angle_alpha   90.00
_cell.angle_beta   90.00
_cell.angle_gamma   90.00
#
_symmetry.space_group_name_H-M   'P 1'
#
loop_
_entity.id
_entity.type
_entity.pdbx_description
1 polymer ?
#
loop_
_entity_poly.entity_id
_entity_poly.type
_entity_poly.pdbx_seq_one_letter_code
_entity_poly.pdbx_strand_id
1 'polypeptide(L)'
;MTTKLDIAPANDRELVLARIIDAPRENVYRCWTDTRLLTQWFAPKPWTTPRAEMDVRTGGSSLVVMAGPDGNEFPNPGVFLEVIPGKKIIFTDAYTQAWEPSEKPFMTVVLTFEDEGEGRTRYIARVRHWSVAGREQHEQMGFHAGWGQCTDQLEELAKTL
;
A
#
# COMPACT_ATOMS: atom_id res chain seq x y z
N MET A 1 -7.37 -13.01 -9.48
CA MET A 1 -8.07 -12.94 -8.17
C MET A 1 -7.22 -13.70 -7.18
N THR A 2 -6.62 -12.95 -6.29
CA THR A 2 -5.67 -13.45 -5.29
C THR A 2 -6.33 -14.38 -4.26
N THR A 3 -5.60 -15.36 -3.75
CA THR A 3 -6.09 -16.20 -2.64
C THR A 3 -6.05 -15.41 -1.33
N LYS A 4 -7.16 -15.32 -0.60
CA LYS A 4 -7.22 -14.64 0.70
C LYS A 4 -6.62 -15.52 1.81
N LEU A 5 -5.81 -14.91 2.67
CA LEU A 5 -5.33 -15.53 3.90
C LEU A 5 -6.09 -14.96 5.10
N ASP A 6 -6.46 -15.81 6.04
CA ASP A 6 -7.08 -15.40 7.30
C ASP A 6 -5.98 -15.09 8.33
N ILE A 7 -5.63 -13.81 8.43
CA ILE A 7 -4.63 -13.29 9.37
C ILE A 7 -5.32 -12.27 10.26
N ALA A 8 -5.39 -12.57 11.56
CA ALA A 8 -5.99 -11.67 12.53
C ALA A 8 -5.17 -10.37 12.69
N PRO A 9 -5.84 -9.22 12.92
CA PRO A 9 -5.20 -8.02 13.41
C PRO A 9 -4.45 -8.26 14.72
N ALA A 10 -3.32 -7.57 14.91
CA ALA A 10 -2.56 -7.66 16.15
C ALA A 10 -3.23 -6.94 17.34
N ASN A 11 -4.13 -5.97 17.07
CA ASN A 11 -4.92 -5.23 18.06
C ASN A 11 -6.13 -4.54 17.39
N ASP A 12 -6.93 -3.82 18.17
CA ASP A 12 -8.18 -3.13 17.78
C ASP A 12 -7.99 -1.87 16.90
N ARG A 13 -6.74 -1.47 16.63
CA ARG A 13 -6.35 -0.35 15.78
C ARG A 13 -5.69 -0.77 14.47
N GLU A 14 -5.65 -2.07 14.18
CA GLU A 14 -5.04 -2.60 12.96
C GLU A 14 -6.10 -3.17 12.02
N LEU A 15 -5.96 -2.89 10.71
CA LEU A 15 -6.62 -3.62 9.64
C LEU A 15 -5.58 -4.45 8.90
N VAL A 16 -5.97 -5.63 8.42
CA VAL A 16 -5.07 -6.54 7.71
C VAL A 16 -5.66 -6.92 6.37
N LEU A 17 -4.83 -6.86 5.33
CA LEU A 17 -5.06 -7.53 4.06
C LEU A 17 -3.92 -8.51 3.81
N ALA A 18 -4.23 -9.80 3.78
CA ALA A 18 -3.27 -10.85 3.48
C ALA A 18 -3.72 -11.65 2.26
N ARG A 19 -2.81 -11.86 1.30
CA ARG A 19 -3.04 -12.53 0.02
C ARG A 19 -1.87 -13.42 -0.39
N ILE A 20 -2.17 -14.47 -1.13
CA ILE A 20 -1.20 -15.07 -2.05
C ILE A 20 -1.39 -14.42 -3.42
N ILE A 21 -0.31 -13.81 -3.90
CA ILE A 21 -0.21 -13.20 -5.23
C ILE A 21 0.53 -14.16 -6.14
N ASP A 22 -0.05 -14.46 -7.30
CA ASP A 22 0.54 -15.36 -8.29
C ASP A 22 1.56 -14.64 -9.18
N ALA A 23 2.58 -14.05 -8.56
CA ALA A 23 3.71 -13.40 -9.22
C ALA A 23 4.96 -13.44 -8.33
N PRO A 24 6.18 -13.46 -8.92
CA PRO A 24 7.42 -13.50 -8.15
C PRO A 24 7.55 -12.31 -7.19
N ARG A 25 8.13 -12.56 -6.02
CA ARG A 25 8.31 -11.56 -4.95
C ARG A 25 9.00 -10.29 -5.43
N GLU A 26 9.98 -10.43 -6.32
CA GLU A 26 10.71 -9.30 -6.90
C GLU A 26 9.78 -8.40 -7.72
N ASN A 27 8.87 -8.98 -8.51
CA ASN A 27 7.91 -8.22 -9.33
C ASN A 27 6.91 -7.47 -8.45
N VAL A 28 6.36 -8.15 -7.43
CA VAL A 28 5.43 -7.52 -6.48
C VAL A 28 6.10 -6.36 -5.73
N TYR A 29 7.35 -6.53 -5.32
CA TYR A 29 8.12 -5.46 -4.68
C TYR A 29 8.44 -4.31 -5.64
N ARG A 30 8.79 -4.60 -6.90
CA ARG A 30 9.04 -3.59 -7.94
C ARG A 30 7.81 -2.74 -8.21
N CYS A 31 6.60 -3.33 -8.22
CA CYS A 31 5.35 -2.59 -8.37
C CYS A 31 5.11 -1.53 -7.27
N TRP A 32 5.67 -1.73 -6.07
CA TRP A 32 5.61 -0.78 -4.96
C TRP A 32 6.70 0.30 -5.00
N THR A 33 7.80 0.06 -5.72
CA THR A 33 9.03 0.87 -5.61
C THR A 33 9.42 1.59 -6.89
N ASP A 34 8.90 1.15 -8.05
CA ASP A 34 9.01 1.89 -9.31
C ASP A 34 7.77 2.76 -9.49
N THR A 35 7.96 4.08 -9.54
CA THR A 35 6.86 5.06 -9.72
C THR A 35 6.08 4.82 -11.01
N ARG A 36 6.72 4.31 -12.08
CA ARG A 36 6.05 4.00 -13.35
C ARG A 36 5.13 2.79 -13.25
N LEU A 37 5.42 1.86 -12.34
CA LEU A 37 4.55 0.71 -12.07
C LEU A 37 3.47 1.11 -11.08
N LEU A 38 3.81 1.82 -10.01
CA LEU A 38 2.88 2.25 -8.95
C LEU A 38 1.65 2.97 -9.54
N THR A 39 1.86 3.88 -10.49
CA THR A 39 0.80 4.68 -11.11
C THR A 39 -0.24 3.86 -11.88
N GLN A 40 0.03 2.60 -12.18
CA GLN A 40 -0.84 1.73 -12.96
C GLN A 40 -1.86 0.96 -12.12
N TRP A 41 -1.63 0.80 -10.81
CA TRP A 41 -2.42 -0.12 -9.98
C TRP A 41 -2.84 0.42 -8.60
N PHE A 42 -2.16 1.44 -8.06
CA PHE A 42 -2.29 1.83 -6.66
C PHE A 42 -3.68 2.35 -6.28
N ALA A 43 -4.37 3.04 -7.19
CA ALA A 43 -5.73 3.51 -6.99
C ALA A 43 -6.76 2.49 -7.49
N PRO A 44 -7.85 2.23 -6.73
CA PRO A 44 -8.90 1.31 -7.16
C PRO A 44 -9.75 1.95 -8.26
N LYS A 45 -9.91 1.29 -9.42
CA LYS A 45 -10.78 1.81 -10.49
C LYS A 45 -12.20 2.06 -9.95
N PRO A 46 -12.85 3.19 -10.31
CA PRO A 46 -12.50 4.13 -11.37
C PRO A 46 -11.50 5.24 -10.99
N TRP A 47 -10.95 5.24 -9.78
CA TRP A 47 -9.87 6.17 -9.42
C TRP A 47 -8.58 5.82 -10.16
N THR A 48 -7.72 6.81 -10.33
CA THR A 48 -6.41 6.65 -10.98
C THR A 48 -5.29 7.22 -10.12
N THR A 49 -4.05 6.90 -10.46
CA THR A 49 -2.85 7.49 -9.85
C THR A 49 -2.09 8.28 -10.92
N PRO A 50 -2.47 9.54 -11.22
CA PRO A 50 -1.86 10.31 -12.31
C PRO A 50 -0.36 10.57 -12.14
N ARG A 51 0.13 10.71 -10.91
CA ARG A 51 1.56 10.91 -10.62
C ARG A 51 1.96 10.30 -9.29
N ALA A 52 3.22 9.89 -9.23
CA ALA A 52 3.89 9.48 -8.01
C ALA A 52 5.35 9.92 -8.03
N GLU A 53 5.82 10.46 -6.91
CA GLU A 53 7.21 10.83 -6.67
C GLU A 53 7.66 10.13 -5.39
N MET A 54 8.73 9.33 -5.45
CA MET A 54 9.15 8.49 -4.33
C MET A 54 10.67 8.42 -4.24
N ASP A 55 11.23 8.76 -3.08
CA ASP A 55 12.61 8.45 -2.70
C ASP A 55 12.60 7.15 -1.89
N VAL A 56 12.74 6.01 -2.59
CA VAL A 56 12.52 4.68 -1.99
C VAL A 56 13.72 4.22 -1.16
N ARG A 57 13.85 4.79 0.03
CA ARG A 57 14.81 4.44 1.07
C ARG A 57 14.26 4.82 2.44
N THR A 58 14.83 4.29 3.52
CA THR A 58 14.49 4.74 4.87
C THR A 58 14.70 6.26 5.02
N GLY A 59 13.68 6.96 5.51
CA GLY A 59 13.61 8.41 5.65
C GLY A 59 13.37 9.19 4.36
N GLY A 60 13.14 8.50 3.23
CA GLY A 60 12.78 9.14 1.96
C GLY A 60 11.30 9.53 1.93
N SER A 61 11.02 10.67 1.31
CA SER A 61 9.65 11.18 1.12
C SER A 61 8.94 10.44 -0.02
N SER A 62 7.62 10.36 0.08
CA SER A 62 6.74 9.92 -0.99
C SER A 62 5.59 10.90 -1.19
N LEU A 63 5.17 11.06 -2.44
CA LEU A 63 3.96 11.76 -2.81
C LEU A 63 3.24 10.91 -3.85
N VAL A 64 2.07 10.38 -3.48
CA VAL A 64 1.19 9.67 -4.40
C VAL A 64 -0.07 10.49 -4.59
N VAL A 65 -0.36 10.91 -5.81
CA VAL A 65 -1.57 11.67 -6.10
C VAL A 65 -2.58 10.73 -6.70
N MET A 66 -3.74 10.64 -6.05
CA MET A 66 -4.89 9.89 -6.56
C MET A 66 -5.88 10.87 -7.20
N ALA A 67 -6.53 10.48 -8.29
CA ALA A 67 -7.57 11.28 -8.92
C ALA A 67 -8.89 10.52 -8.96
N GLY A 68 -9.97 11.23 -8.61
CA GLY A 68 -11.33 10.74 -8.72
C GLY A 68 -11.81 10.68 -10.17
N PRO A 69 -12.97 10.05 -10.43
CA PRO A 69 -13.54 9.96 -11.78
C PRO A 69 -13.93 11.32 -12.40
N ASP A 70 -14.10 12.33 -11.56
CA ASP A 70 -14.35 13.73 -11.91
C ASP A 70 -13.06 14.50 -12.25
N GLY A 71 -11.90 13.87 -12.10
CA GLY A 71 -10.59 14.47 -12.32
C GLY A 71 -10.04 15.24 -11.11
N ASN A 72 -10.77 15.30 -9.99
CA ASN A 72 -10.27 15.96 -8.80
C ASN A 72 -9.07 15.19 -8.22
N GLU A 73 -7.99 15.90 -7.94
CA GLU A 73 -6.76 15.32 -7.41
C GLU A 73 -6.67 15.42 -5.89
N PHE A 74 -6.19 14.34 -5.29
CA PHE A 74 -6.02 14.16 -3.85
C PHE A 74 -4.57 13.74 -3.58
N PRO A 75 -3.70 14.70 -3.21
CA PRO A 75 -2.32 14.39 -2.87
C PRO A 75 -2.21 13.64 -1.54
N ASN A 76 -1.43 12.56 -1.53
CA ASN A 76 -1.15 11.76 -0.33
C ASN A 76 0.37 11.79 -0.07
N PRO A 77 0.86 12.80 0.67
CA PRO A 77 2.26 12.86 1.07
C PRO A 77 2.55 11.86 2.19
N GLY A 78 3.79 11.38 2.27
CA GLY A 78 4.22 10.42 3.26
C GLY A 78 5.73 10.25 3.33
N VAL A 79 6.16 9.36 4.23
CA VAL A 79 7.58 9.01 4.43
C VAL A 79 7.75 7.51 4.60
N PHE A 80 8.79 6.95 3.98
CA PHE A 80 9.23 5.59 4.20
C PHE A 80 9.99 5.47 5.53
N LEU A 81 9.46 4.67 6.46
CA LEU A 81 10.07 4.43 7.78
C LEU A 81 11.11 3.31 7.75
N GLU A 82 10.92 2.29 6.90
CA GLU A 82 11.85 1.16 6.74
C GLU A 82 11.68 0.58 5.33
N VAL A 83 12.80 0.41 4.61
CA VAL A 83 12.79 -0.26 3.31
C VAL A 83 13.84 -1.37 3.31
N ILE A 84 13.39 -2.62 3.23
CA ILE A 84 14.26 -3.78 3.04
C ILE A 84 13.97 -4.35 1.65
N PRO A 85 14.91 -4.21 0.69
CA PRO A 85 14.73 -4.65 -0.70
C PRO A 85 14.13 -6.05 -0.83
N GLY A 86 13.01 -6.12 -1.55
CA GLY A 86 12.26 -7.36 -1.81
C GLY A 86 11.53 -7.96 -0.61
N LYS A 87 11.68 -7.46 0.62
CA LYS A 87 11.18 -8.14 1.82
C LYS A 87 10.15 -7.33 2.59
N LYS A 88 10.40 -6.03 2.76
CA LYS A 88 9.56 -5.19 3.61
C LYS A 88 9.57 -3.73 3.16
N ILE A 89 8.41 -3.09 3.28
CA ILE A 89 8.25 -1.64 3.18
C ILE A 89 7.39 -1.19 4.34
N ILE A 90 7.83 -0.19 5.09
CA ILE A 90 7.02 0.53 6.07
C ILE A 90 6.94 1.98 5.64
N PHE A 91 5.73 2.53 5.58
CA PHE A 91 5.50 3.95 5.27
C PHE A 91 4.36 4.51 6.11
N THR A 92 4.30 5.83 6.21
CA THR A 92 3.27 6.54 6.99
C THR A 92 2.95 7.90 6.38
N ASP A 93 1.73 8.38 6.63
CA ASP A 93 1.32 9.76 6.39
C ASP A 93 1.49 10.66 7.63
N ALA A 94 2.15 10.15 8.68
CA ALA A 94 2.40 10.92 9.88
C ALA A 94 3.38 12.10 9.68
N TYR A 95 4.09 12.08 8.57
CA TYR A 95 4.94 13.15 8.10
C TYR A 95 4.63 13.44 6.64
N THR A 96 4.63 14.72 6.24
CA THR A 96 4.38 15.10 4.84
C THR A 96 5.65 14.96 3.98
N GLN A 97 6.80 15.29 4.56
CA GLN A 97 8.13 15.13 3.97
C GLN A 97 9.19 15.12 5.08
N ALA A 98 10.28 14.37 4.89
CA ALA A 98 11.35 14.25 5.87
C ALA A 98 10.82 13.99 7.31
N TRP A 99 10.91 14.97 8.21
CA TRP A 99 10.40 14.89 9.58
C TRP A 99 9.42 16.02 9.91
N GLU A 100 8.77 16.60 8.90
CA GLU A 100 7.71 17.58 9.06
C GLU A 100 6.40 16.88 9.42
N PRO A 101 5.86 17.07 10.64
CA PRO A 101 4.66 16.35 11.07
C PRO A 101 3.44 16.73 10.23
N SER A 102 2.64 15.73 9.88
CA SER A 102 1.32 15.94 9.29
C SER A 102 0.36 16.51 10.33
N GLU A 103 -0.53 17.42 9.92
CA GLU A 103 -1.59 17.94 10.79
C GLU A 103 -2.61 16.85 11.15
N LYS A 104 -2.80 15.86 10.28
CA LYS A 104 -3.83 14.82 10.40
C LYS A 104 -3.25 13.45 10.05
N PRO A 105 -2.35 12.92 10.88
CA PRO A 105 -1.78 11.59 10.65
C PRO A 105 -2.88 10.53 10.78
N PHE A 106 -2.98 9.62 9.82
CA PHE A 106 -4.06 8.63 9.79
C PHE A 106 -3.54 7.22 10.00
N MET A 107 -2.41 6.86 9.38
CA MET A 107 -1.94 5.47 9.40
C MET A 107 -0.42 5.27 9.24
N THR A 108 0.04 4.13 9.74
CA THR A 108 1.31 3.50 9.37
C THR A 108 1.02 2.16 8.72
N VAL A 109 1.58 1.93 7.53
CA VAL A 109 1.42 0.70 6.77
C VAL A 109 2.70 -0.11 6.85
N VAL A 110 2.58 -1.41 7.15
CA VAL A 110 3.65 -2.40 7.09
C VAL A 110 3.31 -3.41 6.01
N LEU A 111 4.14 -3.46 4.97
CA LEU A 111 4.06 -4.43 3.89
C LEU A 111 5.16 -5.47 4.05
N THR A 112 4.80 -6.74 3.99
CA THR A 112 5.77 -7.85 3.89
C THR A 112 5.54 -8.64 2.61
N PHE A 113 6.65 -9.13 2.05
CA PHE A 113 6.68 -9.94 0.85
C PHE A 113 7.51 -11.19 1.15
N GLU A 114 6.85 -12.34 1.23
CA GLU A 114 7.47 -13.63 1.50
C GLU A 114 7.31 -14.53 0.26
N ASP A 115 8.36 -15.29 -0.05
CA ASP A 115 8.32 -16.26 -1.15
C ASP A 115 7.53 -17.49 -0.68
N GLU A 116 6.43 -17.79 -1.37
CA GLU A 116 5.57 -18.96 -1.09
C GLU A 116 5.94 -20.15 -1.99
N GLY A 117 7.02 -20.03 -2.78
CA GLY A 117 7.42 -21.01 -3.78
C GLY A 117 6.60 -20.91 -5.07
N GLU A 118 7.07 -21.61 -6.12
CA GLU A 118 6.39 -21.70 -7.42
C GLU A 118 6.12 -20.33 -8.08
N GLY A 119 6.96 -19.33 -7.79
CA GLY A 119 6.77 -17.97 -8.30
C GLY A 119 5.59 -17.23 -7.65
N ARG A 120 5.11 -17.66 -6.49
CA ARG A 120 4.03 -17.01 -5.73
C ARG A 120 4.57 -16.23 -4.55
N THR A 121 3.86 -15.17 -4.17
CA THR A 121 4.25 -14.28 -3.07
C THR A 121 3.16 -14.25 -2.02
N ARG A 122 3.51 -14.52 -0.77
CA ARG A 122 2.69 -14.15 0.38
C ARG A 122 2.87 -12.66 0.65
N TYR A 123 1.82 -11.92 0.40
CA TYR A 123 1.74 -10.47 0.55
C TYR A 123 0.84 -10.13 1.75
N ILE A 124 1.38 -9.39 2.71
CA ILE A 124 0.62 -8.93 3.87
C ILE A 124 0.78 -7.43 4.02
N ALA A 125 -0.35 -6.72 4.00
CA ALA A 125 -0.46 -5.34 4.40
C ALA A 125 -1.13 -5.25 5.78
N ARG A 126 -0.39 -4.73 6.76
CA ARG A 126 -0.91 -4.35 8.08
C ARG A 126 -1.02 -2.83 8.15
N VAL A 127 -2.22 -2.32 8.35
CA VAL A 127 -2.52 -0.89 8.39
C VAL A 127 -2.90 -0.50 9.81
N ARG A 128 -2.02 0.22 10.48
CA ARG A 128 -2.15 0.62 11.87
C ARG A 128 -2.62 2.06 11.98
N HIS A 129 -3.60 2.29 12.84
CA HIS A 129 -4.22 3.59 13.04
C HIS A 129 -3.91 4.14 14.42
N TRP A 130 -4.03 5.45 14.60
CA TRP A 130 -3.79 6.10 15.90
C TRP A 130 -4.87 5.81 16.93
N SER A 131 -6.11 5.66 16.49
CA SER A 131 -7.27 5.41 17.34
C SER A 131 -8.15 4.31 16.77
N VAL A 132 -8.96 3.70 17.64
CA VAL A 132 -9.99 2.72 17.26
C VAL A 132 -11.00 3.38 16.31
N ALA A 133 -11.40 4.62 16.59
CA ALA A 133 -12.30 5.39 15.73
C ALA A 133 -11.70 5.64 14.32
N GLY A 134 -10.41 5.93 14.22
CA GLY A 134 -9.73 6.09 12.92
C GLY A 134 -9.71 4.78 12.12
N ARG A 135 -9.48 3.65 12.80
CA ARG A 135 -9.57 2.31 12.22
C ARG A 135 -10.99 2.01 11.71
N GLU A 136 -12.02 2.30 12.52
CA GLU A 136 -13.44 2.15 12.14
C GLU A 136 -13.80 2.99 10.93
N GLN A 137 -13.35 4.24 10.91
CA GLN A 137 -13.58 5.13 9.79
C GLN A 137 -12.96 4.57 8.50
N HIS A 138 -11.71 4.10 8.54
CA HIS A 138 -11.06 3.52 7.36
C HIS A 138 -11.80 2.27 6.86
N GLU A 139 -12.25 1.43 7.78
CA GLU A 139 -13.02 0.24 7.47
C GLU A 139 -14.36 0.60 6.80
N GLN A 140 -15.09 1.56 7.35
CA GLN A 140 -16.35 2.08 6.81
C GLN A 140 -16.20 2.76 5.44
N MET A 141 -15.05 3.40 5.20
CA MET A 141 -14.68 3.95 3.89
C MET A 141 -14.39 2.87 2.84
N GLY A 142 -14.49 1.59 3.20
CA GLY A 142 -14.41 0.47 2.27
C GLY A 142 -13.00 -0.11 2.14
N PHE A 143 -12.17 -0.05 3.19
CA PHE A 143 -10.80 -0.59 3.21
C PHE A 143 -10.67 -1.93 2.47
N HIS A 144 -11.47 -2.93 2.85
CA HIS A 144 -11.36 -4.28 2.29
C HIS A 144 -11.73 -4.37 0.80
N ALA A 145 -12.68 -3.55 0.34
CA ALA A 145 -13.06 -3.51 -1.06
C ALA A 145 -11.99 -2.77 -1.88
N GLY A 146 -11.59 -1.58 -1.44
CA GLY A 146 -10.59 -0.76 -2.12
C GLY A 146 -9.22 -1.43 -2.17
N TRP A 147 -8.66 -1.82 -1.02
CA TRP A 147 -7.36 -2.51 -0.98
C TRP A 147 -7.41 -3.87 -1.66
N GLY A 148 -8.56 -4.56 -1.61
CA GLY A 148 -8.77 -5.81 -2.35
C GLY A 148 -8.61 -5.60 -3.85
N GLN A 149 -9.33 -4.61 -4.40
CA GLN A 149 -9.25 -4.26 -5.82
C GLN A 149 -7.85 -3.81 -6.23
N CYS A 150 -7.19 -2.94 -5.43
CA CYS A 150 -5.80 -2.55 -5.70
C CYS A 150 -4.87 -3.77 -5.72
N THR A 151 -5.06 -4.74 -4.82
CA THR A 151 -4.22 -5.94 -4.77
C THR A 151 -4.46 -6.89 -5.96
N ASP A 152 -5.69 -6.98 -6.46
CA ASP A 152 -5.96 -7.72 -7.70
C ASP A 152 -5.32 -7.01 -8.92
N GLN A 153 -5.37 -5.67 -8.98
CA GLN A 153 -4.67 -4.88 -10.01
C GLN A 153 -3.14 -5.05 -9.93
N LEU A 154 -2.60 -5.11 -8.71
CA LEU A 154 -1.18 -5.38 -8.45
C LEU A 154 -0.78 -6.76 -8.97
N GLU A 155 -1.58 -7.80 -8.69
CA GLU A 155 -1.34 -9.16 -9.20
C GLU A 155 -1.30 -9.18 -10.72
N GLU A 156 -2.28 -8.57 -11.38
CA GLU A 156 -2.37 -8.49 -12.83
C GLU A 156 -1.12 -7.82 -13.43
N LEU A 157 -0.67 -6.70 -12.86
CA LEU A 157 0.53 -6.01 -13.34
C LEU A 157 1.80 -6.83 -13.08
N ALA A 158 1.97 -7.37 -11.86
CA ALA A 158 3.18 -8.09 -11.46
C ALA A 158 3.42 -9.37 -12.28
N LYS A 159 2.36 -9.98 -12.81
CA LYS A 159 2.42 -11.13 -13.74
C LYS A 159 3.02 -10.79 -15.10
N THR A 160 3.03 -9.51 -15.50
CA THR A 160 3.51 -9.06 -16.82
C THR A 160 5.00 -8.69 -16.84
N LEU A 161 5.66 -8.68 -15.68
CA LEU A 161 7.06 -8.29 -15.49
C LEU A 161 8.01 -9.49 -15.55
#